data_AF-A0A920ADB9-F1
#
_entry.id   AF-A0A920ADB9-F1
#
_cell.length_a   1.000
_cell.length_b   1.000
_cell.length_c   1.000
_cell.angle_alpha   90.00
_cell.angle_beta   90.00
_cell.angle_gamma   90.00
#
_symmetry.space_group_name_H-M   'P 1'
#
loop_
_entity.id
_entity.type
_entity.pdbx_description
1 polymer ?
#
loop_
_entity_poly.entity_id
_entity_poly.type
_entity_poly.pdbx_seq_one_letter_code
_entity_poly.pdbx_strand_id
1 'polypeptide(L)' 'MVSKHTKPSAANPQGGIVKREASVHISNLMVVDSKGQASRIGRKLNKDGKLVRYSKKSGEVL' A
#
# COMPACT_ATOMS: atom_id res chain seq x y z
N MET A 1 12.01 -7.41 1.63
CA MET A 1 12.45 -7.83 0.28
C MET A 1 13.01 -9.24 0.38
N VAL A 2 12.68 -10.12 -0.56
CA VAL A 2 13.09 -11.53 -0.55
C VAL A 2 13.91 -11.84 -1.79
N SER A 3 14.97 -12.62 -1.59
CA SER A 3 15.81 -13.13 -2.67
C SER A 3 15.21 -14.45 -3.17
N LYS A 4 14.73 -14.48 -4.42
CA LYS A 4 14.20 -15.68 -5.05
C LYS A 4 15.13 -16.14 -6.17
N HIS A 5 15.61 -17.38 -6.06
CA HIS A 5 16.35 -18.02 -7.13
C HIS A 5 15.38 -18.37 -8.26
N THR A 6 15.67 -17.89 -9.47
CA THR A 6 14.87 -18.18 -10.67
C THR A 6 15.71 -18.93 -11.68
N LYS A 7 15.18 -20.06 -12.15
CA LYS A 7 15.75 -20.79 -13.29
C LYS A 7 15.72 -19.90 -14.54
N PRO A 8 16.67 -20.08 -15.47
CA PRO A 8 16.66 -19.39 -16.75
C PRO A 8 15.32 -19.53 -17.47
N SER A 9 14.83 -18.44 -18.06
CA SER A 9 13.63 -18.42 -18.90
C SER A 9 13.87 -17.54 -20.12
N ALA A 10 13.00 -17.59 -21.13
CA ALA A 10 13.13 -16.74 -22.33
C ALA A 10 13.21 -15.24 -22.01
N ALA A 11 12.55 -14.81 -20.93
CA ALA A 11 12.60 -13.43 -20.44
C ALA A 11 13.83 -13.12 -19.57
N ASN A 12 14.48 -14.14 -19.00
CA ASN A 12 15.70 -14.02 -18.19
C ASN A 12 16.68 -15.18 -18.50
N PRO A 13 17.43 -15.10 -19.61
CA PRO A 13 18.26 -16.20 -20.11
C PRO A 13 19.44 -16.56 -19.19
N GLN A 14 19.95 -15.59 -18.42
CA GLN A 14 21.06 -15.80 -17.49
C GLN A 14 20.63 -16.52 -16.19
N GLY A 15 19.31 -16.58 -15.90
CA GLY A 15 18.81 -16.95 -14.58
C GLY A 15 19.39 -16.05 -13.48
N GLY A 16 19.24 -16.46 -12.21
CA GLY A 16 19.92 -15.79 -11.09
C GLY A 16 19.04 -15.52 -9.89
N ILE A 17 19.56 -14.72 -8.95
CA ILE A 17 18.87 -14.32 -7.73
C ILE A 17 18.13 -13.02 -7.99
N VAL A 18 16.80 -13.10 -8.10
CA VAL A 18 15.94 -11.93 -8.27
C VAL A 18 15.47 -11.46 -6.90
N LYS A 19 15.74 -10.19 -6.57
CA LYS A 19 15.15 -9.54 -5.41
C LYS A 19 13.71 -9.13 -5.75
N ARG A 20 12.75 -9.63 -4.99
CA ARG A 20 11.33 -9.29 -5.14
C ARG A 20 10.77 -8.77 -3.83
N GLU A 21 9.71 -7.97 -3.94
CA GLU A 21 8.95 -7.57 -2.77
C GLU A 21 8.23 -8.79 -2.18
N ALA A 22 8.17 -8.84 -0.85
CA ALA A 22 7.43 -9.87 -0.14
C ALA A 22 6.06 -9.31 0.25
N SER A 23 5.09 -10.20 0.42
CA SER A 23 3.81 -9.81 1.02
C SER A 23 4.03 -9.20 2.40
N VAL A 24 3.35 -8.08 2.67
CA VAL A 24 3.29 -7.45 3.99
C VAL A 24 1.88 -7.62 4.52
N HIS A 25 1.74 -7.99 5.79
CA HIS A 25 0.43 -8.09 6.41
C HIS A 25 -0.22 -6.70 6.52
N ILE A 26 -1.49 -6.59 6.15
CA ILE A 26 -2.19 -5.31 6.03
C ILE A 26 -2.25 -4.52 7.34
N SER A 27 -2.22 -5.19 8.50
CA SER A 27 -2.22 -4.51 9.82
C SER A 27 -0.94 -3.73 10.11
N ASN A 28 0.15 -4.02 9.40
CA ASN A 28 1.44 -3.35 9.59
C ASN A 28 1.57 -2.08 8.73
N LEU A 29 0.52 -1.74 7.99
CA LEU A 29 0.47 -0.57 7.12
C LEU A 29 -0.48 0.49 7.70
N MET A 30 -0.12 1.76 7.50
CA MET A 30 -1.00 2.89 7.79
C MET A 30 -1.23 3.70 6.52
N VAL A 31 -2.44 4.24 6.37
CA VAL A 31 -2.76 5.12 5.25
C VAL A 31 -2.13 6.49 5.51
N VAL A 32 -1.42 6.98 4.50
CA VAL A 32 -0.81 8.30 4.48
C VAL A 32 -1.81 9.26 3.87
N ASP A 33 -2.06 10.34 4.58
CA ASP A 33 -2.94 11.41 4.14
C ASP A 33 -2.26 12.30 3.09
N SER A 34 -3.02 13.18 2.43
CA SER A 34 -2.48 14.12 1.41
C SER A 34 -1.37 15.03 1.95
N LYS A 35 -1.33 15.23 3.28
CA LYS A 35 -0.30 15.96 4.02
C LYS A 35 0.92 15.11 4.44
N GLY A 36 1.03 13.87 3.97
CA GLY A 36 2.15 12.99 4.30
C GLY A 36 2.11 12.39 5.71
N GLN A 37 1.05 12.64 6.48
CA GLN A 37 0.92 12.11 7.84
C GLN A 37 0.21 10.76 7.85
N ALA A 38 0.80 9.77 8.54
CA ALA A 38 0.16 8.48 8.78
C ALA A 38 -0.96 8.62 9.82
N SER A 39 -2.19 8.25 9.45
CA SER A 39 -3.37 8.39 10.31
C SER A 39 -4.28 7.17 10.27
N ARG A 40 -5.12 7.05 11.31
CA ARG A 40 -6.23 6.09 11.29
C ARG A 40 -7.39 6.67 10.48
N ILE A 41 -8.13 5.81 9.80
CA ILE A 41 -9.24 6.20 8.94
C ILE A 41 -10.55 6.21 9.74
N GLY A 42 -11.39 7.21 9.49
CA GLY A 42 -12.82 7.22 9.82
C GLY A 42 -13.67 7.22 8.54
N ARG A 43 -14.98 7.04 8.67
CA ARG A 43 -15.93 7.17 7.54
C ARG A 43 -16.95 8.26 7.86
N LYS A 44 -17.23 9.14 6.89
CA LYS A 44 -18.22 10.21 7.01
C LYS A 44 -19.02 10.32 5.71
N LEU A 45 -20.27 10.76 5.81
CA LEU A 45 -21.09 11.13 4.66
C LEU A 45 -20.66 12.48 4.10
N ASN A 46 -20.42 12.54 2.80
CA ASN A 46 -20.23 13.77 2.06
C ASN A 46 -21.57 14.46 1.77
N LYS A 47 -21.50 15.70 1.28
CA LYS A 47 -22.67 16.51 0.89
C LYS A 47 -23.58 15.79 -0.12
N ASP A 48 -23.00 14.92 -0.95
CA ASP A 48 -23.71 14.12 -1.95
C ASP A 48 -24.25 12.77 -1.41
N GLY A 49 -24.26 12.58 -0.09
CA GLY A 49 -24.73 11.34 0.54
C GLY A 49 -23.81 10.12 0.34
N LYS A 50 -22.61 10.31 -0.21
CA LYS A 50 -21.62 9.24 -0.40
C LYS A 50 -20.73 9.08 0.82
N LEU A 51 -20.44 7.84 1.16
CA LEU A 51 -19.67 7.47 2.34
C LEU A 51 -18.17 7.47 2.01
N VAL A 52 -17.46 8.51 2.44
CA VAL A 52 -16.02 8.68 2.17
C VAL A 52 -15.18 8.34 3.38
N ARG A 53 -13.92 8.01 3.10
CA ARG A 53 -12.89 7.82 4.13
C ARG A 53 -12.30 9.19 4.46
N TYR A 54 -12.04 9.44 5.73
CA TYR A 54 -11.34 10.63 6.17
C TYR A 54 -10.23 10.27 7.16
N SER A 55 -9.16 11.04 7.14
CA SER A 55 -8.06 10.96 8.09
C SER A 55 -8.51 11.47 9.45
N LYS A 56 -8.46 10.64 10.51
CA LYS A 56 -8.89 11.07 11.85
C LYS A 56 -8.01 12.16 12.46
N LYS A 57 -6.78 12.34 11.96
CA LYS A 57 -5.84 13.34 12.46
C LYS A 57 -6.05 14.72 11.83
N SER A 58 -6.26 14.77 10.52
CA SER A 58 -6.37 16.03 9.76
C SER A 58 -7.82 16.43 9.45
N GLY A 59 -8.75 15.48 9.51
CA GLY A 59 -10.12 15.65 9.02
C GLY A 59 -10.24 15.66 7.49
N GLU A 60 -9.13 15.49 6.76
CA GLU A 60 -9.13 15.51 5.30
C GLU A 60 -9.71 14.23 4.71
N VAL A 61 -10.40 14.38 3.59
CA VAL A 61 -10.96 13.26 2.83
C VAL A 61 -9.82 12.57 2.08
N LEU A 62 -9.73 11.26 2.25
CA LEU A 62 -8.79 10.36 1.59
C LEU A 62 -9.29 9.94 0.21
#